data_AF-A0A976H3W1-F1
#
_entry.id   AF-A0A976H3W1-F1
#
_cell.length_a   1.000
_cell.length_b   1.000
_cell.length_c   1.000
_cell.angle_alpha   90.00
_cell.angle_beta   90.00
_cell.angle_gamma   90.00
#
_symmetry.space_group_name_H-M   'P 1'
#
loop_
_entity.id
_entity.type
_entity.pdbx_description
1 polymer ?
#
loop_
_entity_poly.entity_id
_entity_poly.type
_entity_poly.pdbx_seq_one_letter_code
_entity_poly.pdbx_strand_id
1 'polypeptide(L)'
;MKHRLTFLVALGFSLALPAQELGNIYLTQVGKPSFRINVEGISVVLTEKGKIAEIRTDSYGSVLYNTDKRVEQIGSIKIQFNYKNWVSQIGQSSVLYDYEGRVDRIG
;
A
#
# COMPACT_ATOMS: atom_id res chain seq x y z
N MET A 1 27.45 -8.14 -54.81
CA MET A 1 28.27 -8.99 -53.93
C MET A 1 28.25 -8.43 -52.51
N LYS A 2 27.56 -9.16 -51.60
CA LYS A 2 27.66 -9.22 -50.13
C LYS A 2 27.95 -7.92 -49.34
N HIS A 3 26.89 -7.34 -48.79
CA HIS A 3 26.93 -6.42 -47.65
C HIS A 3 27.30 -7.19 -46.36
N ARG A 4 28.23 -6.66 -45.55
CA ARG A 4 28.52 -7.17 -44.20
C ARG A 4 27.87 -6.25 -43.17
N LEU A 5 26.95 -6.80 -42.39
CA LEU A 5 26.27 -6.13 -41.28
C LEU A 5 27.08 -6.40 -40.00
N THR A 6 27.67 -5.36 -39.43
CA THR A 6 28.40 -5.44 -38.15
C THR A 6 27.41 -5.22 -37.02
N PHE A 7 27.19 -6.24 -36.18
CA PHE A 7 26.44 -6.13 -34.93
C PHE A 7 27.38 -5.67 -33.82
N LEU A 8 27.12 -4.49 -33.24
CA LEU A 8 27.79 -4.01 -32.04
C LEU A 8 26.97 -4.49 -30.82
N VAL A 9 27.51 -5.42 -30.05
CA VAL A 9 26.91 -5.84 -28.77
C VAL A 9 27.26 -4.78 -27.73
N ALA A 10 26.28 -3.95 -27.34
CA ALA A 10 26.41 -3.09 -26.18
C ALA A 10 26.20 -3.94 -24.92
N LEU A 11 27.26 -4.09 -24.11
CA LEU A 11 27.18 -4.67 -22.77
C LEU A 11 26.25 -3.78 -21.91
N GLY A 12 25.08 -4.31 -21.55
CA GLY A 12 24.14 -3.65 -20.66
C GLY A 12 24.66 -3.64 -19.22
N PHE A 13 24.93 -2.45 -18.68
CA PHE A 13 25.04 -2.22 -17.25
C PHE A 13 23.61 -2.07 -16.71
N SER A 14 23.03 -3.12 -16.11
CA SER A 14 21.76 -3.01 -15.41
C SER A 14 22.02 -2.56 -13.98
N LEU A 15 21.80 -1.27 -13.68
CA LEU A 15 21.63 -0.82 -12.31
C LEU A 15 20.36 -1.48 -11.77
N ALA A 16 20.49 -2.35 -10.78
CA ALA A 16 19.36 -2.92 -10.07
C ALA A 16 18.65 -1.80 -9.30
N LEU A 17 17.59 -1.24 -9.88
CA LEU A 17 16.65 -0.42 -9.15
C LEU A 17 15.89 -1.35 -8.19
N PRO A 18 15.73 -1.01 -6.89
CA PRO A 18 14.90 -1.80 -6.00
C PRO A 18 13.49 -1.87 -6.60
N ALA A 19 13.02 -3.10 -6.84
CA ALA A 19 11.66 -3.36 -7.29
C ALA A 19 10.71 -2.82 -6.22
N GLN A 20 9.87 -1.84 -6.57
CA GLN A 20 8.80 -1.39 -5.70
C GLN A 20 7.81 -2.56 -5.58
N GLU A 21 7.58 -3.03 -4.36
CA GLU A 21 6.51 -4.00 -4.11
C GLU A 21 5.17 -3.36 -4.50
N LEU A 22 4.66 -3.73 -5.66
CA LEU A 22 3.29 -3.41 -6.05
C LEU A 22 2.36 -4.27 -5.19
N GLY A 23 1.88 -3.69 -4.09
CA GLY A 23 0.80 -4.27 -3.29
C GLY A 23 -0.37 -4.66 -4.20
N ASN A 24 -0.89 -5.87 -4.03
CA ASN A 24 -1.89 -6.46 -4.92
C ASN A 24 -3.14 -5.54 -5.07
N ILE A 25 -3.31 -4.96 -6.26
CA ILE A 25 -4.50 -4.16 -6.60
C ILE A 25 -5.59 -5.13 -7.08
N TYR A 26 -6.63 -5.32 -6.27
CA TYR A 26 -7.82 -6.04 -6.68
C TYR A 26 -8.80 -5.09 -7.38
N LEU A 27 -8.88 -5.15 -8.71
CA LEU A 27 -9.90 -4.43 -9.48
C LEU A 27 -11.23 -5.20 -9.40
N THR A 28 -12.12 -4.81 -8.49
CA THR A 28 -13.49 -5.33 -8.47
C THR A 28 -14.33 -4.59 -9.51
N GLN A 29 -14.97 -5.35 -10.42
CA GLN A 29 -15.86 -4.91 -11.49
C GLN A 29 -16.71 -3.67 -11.10
N VAL A 30 -16.50 -2.54 -11.78
CA VAL A 30 -17.27 -1.27 -11.63
C VAL A 30 -17.31 -0.69 -10.20
N GLY A 31 -16.18 -0.66 -9.50
CA GLY A 31 -16.07 -0.11 -8.14
C GLY A 31 -14.92 0.89 -7.98
N LYS A 32 -15.06 1.80 -7.00
CA LYS A 32 -13.93 2.62 -6.51
C LYS A 32 -12.82 1.69 -6.02
N PRO A 33 -11.53 1.99 -6.28
CA PRO A 33 -10.45 1.11 -5.89
C PRO A 33 -10.39 0.92 -4.38
N SER A 34 -9.92 -0.25 -3.96
CA SER A 34 -9.62 -0.57 -2.57
C SER A 34 -8.23 -1.19 -2.45
N PHE A 35 -7.58 -0.93 -1.32
CA PHE A 35 -6.18 -1.27 -1.09
C PHE A 35 -6.08 -2.11 0.16
N ARG A 36 -5.57 -3.34 0.04
CA ARG A 36 -5.34 -4.22 1.19
C ARG A 36 -3.89 -4.11 1.64
N ILE A 37 -3.71 -3.79 2.91
CA ILE A 37 -2.41 -3.70 3.59
C ILE A 37 -2.37 -4.85 4.60
N ASN A 38 -1.37 -5.71 4.48
CA ASN A 38 -1.17 -6.83 5.40
C ASN A 38 0.07 -6.57 6.24
N VAL A 39 -0.10 -6.46 7.56
CA VAL A 39 1.00 -6.23 8.52
C VAL A 39 0.81 -7.19 9.68
N GLU A 40 1.80 -8.07 9.89
CA GLU A 40 1.87 -8.95 11.08
C GLU A 40 0.56 -9.71 11.40
N GLY A 41 -0.09 -10.31 10.39
CA GLY A 41 -1.33 -11.06 10.56
C GLY A 41 -2.62 -10.22 10.56
N ILE A 42 -2.49 -8.89 10.50
CA ILE A 42 -3.62 -7.97 10.36
C ILE A 42 -3.75 -7.56 8.89
N SER A 43 -4.93 -7.74 8.32
CA SER A 43 -5.31 -7.21 7.01
C SER A 43 -6.20 -5.98 7.18
N VAL A 44 -5.76 -4.83 6.72
CA VAL A 44 -6.58 -3.60 6.68
C VAL A 44 -6.90 -3.27 5.23
N VAL A 45 -8.18 -3.10 4.91
CA VAL A 45 -8.65 -2.67 3.59
C VAL A 45 -9.00 -1.19 3.67
N LEU A 46 -8.37 -0.40 2.81
CA LEU A 46 -8.63 1.02 2.63
C LEU A 46 -9.47 1.26 1.38
N THR A 47 -10.35 2.26 1.45
CA THR A 47 -10.99 2.87 0.29
C THR A 47 -9.99 3.71 -0.52
N GLU A 48 -10.38 4.14 -1.72
CA GLU A 48 -9.64 5.12 -2.54
C GLU A 48 -9.18 6.38 -1.77
N LYS A 49 -10.00 6.88 -0.83
CA LYS A 49 -9.68 8.04 0.01
C LYS A 49 -8.94 7.67 1.30
N GLY A 50 -8.44 6.45 1.44
CA GLY A 50 -7.67 6.02 2.60
C GLY A 50 -8.46 5.83 3.90
N LYS A 51 -9.80 5.80 3.82
CA LYS A 51 -10.63 5.39 4.97
C LYS A 51 -10.62 3.88 5.11
N ILE A 52 -10.64 3.38 6.34
CA ILE A 52 -10.78 1.95 6.64
C ILE A 52 -12.15 1.48 6.18
N ALA A 53 -12.17 0.50 5.28
CA ALA A 53 -13.37 -0.21 4.85
C ALA A 53 -13.56 -1.51 5.64
N GLU A 54 -12.45 -2.20 5.93
CA GLU A 54 -12.47 -3.49 6.62
C GLU A 54 -11.17 -3.72 7.38
N ILE A 55 -11.24 -4.41 8.51
CA ILE A 55 -10.10 -4.95 9.23
C ILE A 55 -10.37 -6.43 9.47
N ARG A 56 -9.42 -7.29 9.10
CA ARG A 56 -9.40 -8.71 9.47
C ARG A 56 -8.13 -8.98 10.27
N THR A 57 -8.25 -9.76 11.33
CA THR A 57 -7.13 -10.24 12.13
C THR A 57 -7.46 -11.63 12.63
N ASP A 58 -6.51 -12.55 12.53
CA ASP A 58 -6.54 -13.84 13.20
C ASP A 58 -5.91 -13.79 14.60
N SER A 59 -5.21 -12.68 14.90
CA SER A 59 -4.46 -12.49 16.14
C SER A 59 -5.35 -12.17 17.34
N TYR A 60 -5.03 -12.78 18.48
CA TYR A 60 -5.63 -12.51 19.78
C TYR A 60 -4.91 -11.31 20.43
N GLY A 61 -5.54 -10.14 20.42
CA GLY A 61 -4.97 -8.92 21.00
C GLY A 61 -6.02 -7.87 21.32
N SER A 62 -5.65 -6.91 22.16
CA SER A 62 -6.52 -5.78 22.51
C SER A 62 -6.73 -4.88 21.28
N VAL A 63 -7.98 -4.46 21.06
CA VAL A 63 -8.32 -3.44 20.06
C VAL A 63 -8.57 -2.14 20.81
N LEU A 64 -7.76 -1.12 20.52
CA LEU A 64 -7.91 0.22 21.11
C LEU A 64 -8.53 1.17 20.10
N TYR A 65 -9.36 2.06 20.62
CA TYR A 65 -10.08 3.05 19.84
C TYR A 65 -9.73 4.45 20.32
N ASN A 66 -9.55 5.36 19.36
CA ASN A 66 -9.37 6.77 19.66
C ASN A 66 -10.67 7.44 20.13
N THR A 67 -10.61 8.73 20.46
CA THR A 67 -11.78 9.53 20.89
C THR A 67 -12.90 9.61 19.85
N ASP A 68 -12.56 9.46 18.56
CA ASP A 68 -13.51 9.40 17.45
C ASP A 68 -14.08 7.99 17.22
N LYS A 69 -13.83 7.05 18.15
CA LYS A 69 -14.24 5.64 18.07
C LYS A 69 -13.69 4.90 16.84
N ARG A 70 -12.52 5.30 16.34
CA ARG A 70 -11.81 4.60 15.27
C ARG A 70 -10.74 3.69 15.87
N VAL A 71 -10.53 2.53 15.26
CA VAL A 71 -9.44 1.65 15.64
C VAL A 71 -8.11 2.37 15.42
N GLU A 72 -7.35 2.56 16.49
CA GLU A 72 -6.02 3.18 16.47
C GLU A 72 -4.91 2.19 16.82
N GLN A 73 -5.26 1.04 17.39
CA GLN A 73 -4.29 -0.01 17.69
C GLN A 73 -4.94 -1.40 17.73
N ILE A 74 -4.23 -2.41 17.22
CA ILE A 74 -4.57 -3.82 17.32
C ILE A 74 -3.31 -4.55 17.79
N GLY A 75 -3.34 -5.09 19.01
CA GLY A 75 -2.14 -5.65 19.63
C GLY A 75 -1.04 -4.57 19.74
N SER A 76 0.13 -4.82 19.14
CA SER A 76 1.25 -3.88 19.03
C SER A 76 1.17 -2.94 17.81
N ILE A 77 0.28 -3.21 16.85
CA ILE A 77 0.22 -2.50 15.58
C ILE A 77 -0.63 -1.25 15.72
N LYS A 78 0.00 -0.09 15.51
CA LYS A 78 -0.65 1.22 15.51
C LYS A 78 -1.18 1.58 14.13
N ILE A 79 -2.34 2.24 14.11
CA ILE A 79 -2.96 2.84 12.93
C ILE A 79 -3.03 4.35 13.17
N GLN A 80 -2.36 5.12 12.32
CA GLN A 80 -2.32 6.57 12.41
C GLN A 80 -3.15 7.21 11.31
N PHE A 81 -3.64 8.42 11.57
CA PHE A 81 -4.46 9.19 10.65
C PHE A 81 -3.84 10.56 10.40
N ASN A 82 -3.99 11.05 9.16
CA ASN A 82 -3.66 12.43 8.82
C ASN A 82 -4.78 13.41 9.26
N TYR A 83 -4.55 14.71 9.05
CA TYR A 83 -5.51 15.77 9.39
C TYR A 83 -6.86 15.69 8.65
N LYS A 84 -6.93 14.94 7.53
CA LYS A 84 -8.18 14.67 6.80
C LYS A 84 -8.88 13.40 7.29
N ASN A 85 -8.39 12.79 8.38
CA ASN A 85 -8.87 11.54 8.93
C ASN A 85 -8.70 10.34 7.97
N TRP A 86 -7.70 10.38 7.09
CA TRP A 86 -7.32 9.24 6.26
C TRP A 86 -6.14 8.50 6.90
N VAL A 87 -6.07 7.18 6.75
CA VAL A 87 -5.00 6.37 7.34
C VAL A 87 -3.66 6.77 6.73
N SER A 88 -2.74 7.29 7.53
CA SER A 88 -1.41 7.68 7.06
C SER A 88 -0.35 6.61 7.28
N GLN A 89 -0.58 5.70 8.25
CA GLN A 89 0.38 4.66 8.60
C GLN A 89 -0.31 3.47 9.28
N ILE A 90 0.14 2.26 8.99
CA ILE A 90 -0.24 1.01 9.65
C ILE A 90 1.04 0.26 10.01
N GLY A 91 1.37 0.16 11.29
CA GLY A 91 2.65 -0.38 11.72
C GLY A 91 3.81 0.41 11.10
N GLN A 92 4.65 -0.27 10.30
CA GLN A 92 5.75 0.35 9.56
C GLN A 92 5.35 0.82 8.15
N SER A 93 4.18 0.44 7.65
CA SER A 93 3.75 0.77 6.29
C SER A 93 3.12 2.15 6.23
N SER A 94 3.68 3.06 5.44
CA SER A 94 3.12 4.38 5.16
C SER A 94 2.07 4.31 4.04
N VAL A 95 1.12 5.25 4.07
CA VAL A 95 0.11 5.44 3.01
C VAL A 95 0.19 6.87 2.52
N LEU A 96 0.53 7.02 1.24
CA LEU A 96 0.71 8.30 0.57
C LEU A 96 -0.43 8.54 -0.42
N TYR A 97 -0.74 9.82 -0.62
CA TYR A 97 -1.86 10.27 -1.43
C TYR A 97 -1.38 11.18 -2.55
N ASP A 98 -2.05 11.09 -3.71
CA ASP A 98 -1.87 12.04 -4.81
C ASP A 98 -2.51 13.40 -4.49
N TYR A 99 -2.35 14.35 -5.42
CA TYR A 99 -2.90 15.71 -5.27
C TYR A 99 -4.45 15.72 -5.25
N GLU A 100 -5.11 14.68 -5.75
CA GLU A 100 -6.57 14.50 -5.70
C GLU A 100 -7.02 13.80 -4.41
N GLY A 101 -6.07 13.42 -3.54
CA GLY A 101 -6.31 12.72 -2.30
C GLY A 101 -6.73 11.26 -2.49
N ARG A 102 -6.32 10.62 -3.58
CA ARG A 102 -6.43 9.16 -3.77
C ARG A 102 -5.16 8.50 -3.25
N VAL A 103 -5.29 7.27 -2.73
CA VAL A 103 -4.12 6.46 -2.37
C VAL A 103 -3.25 6.28 -3.61
N ASP A 104 -1.98 6.67 -3.49
CA ASP A 104 -1.00 6.67 -4.58
C ASP A 104 0.10 5.63 -4.33
N ARG A 105 0.63 5.58 -3.10
CA ARG A 105 1.69 4.62 -2.73
C ARG A 105 1.50 4.09 -1.32
N ILE A 106 1.86 2.81 -1.15
CA ILE A 106 1.92 2.14 0.14
C ILE A 106 3.34 1.57 0.27
N GLY A 107 3.98 1.77 1.43
CA GLY A 107 5.35 1.32 1.69
C GLY A 107 5.79 1.64 3.11
#